data_AF-A0A1S1YYU2-F1
#
_entry.id   AF-A0A1S1YYU2-F1
#
_cell.length_a   1.000
_cell.length_b   1.000
_cell.length_c   1.000
_cell.angle_alpha   90.00
_cell.angle_beta   90.00
_cell.angle_gamma   90.00
#
_symmetry.space_group_name_H-M   'P 1'
#
loop_
_entity.id
_entity.type
_entity.pdbx_description
1 polymer ?
#
loop_
_entity_poly.entity_id
_entity_poly.type
_entity_poly.pdbx_seq_one_letter_code
_entity_poly.pdbx_strand_id
1 'polypeptide(L)'
;MKITTHFLLLTLLWSSSALSQTPNYFKEKKVIAICNPSLNMSKDIGFLKGLKYEFLLGAQENEMYGKYRTYQPLTPFLTNPLSTEQALELEIKMAKAAGIDGFEFPLYINTNTYYLDRLTKTIIQYVNLADEKKLDFSFALKVNFRRNPNETSEEELLFKVGKILSMIYSKTSFSEKWMRNQKNEIIVFTSTPESILDESLSLKMKELEAKEGIVERMYHQFQKVNNKVSYPLSFVYETKFPNRIDFHKELFKYFDAISLKKNELLNFKGIAFIKEMCKDKNKGLVFTALSDNFNTQMITKANDVRVKGRSELSKTLKLSDIYLLNHNLKLTEGYRSILGKAVNLDADLIRIDSWNQVNNGTHIFPEIHHGYGYALLLKYYKNLWLNKGGFLEKEMIITAYKAYPSKFNEKTEVIVKYDNSFFPEGSEDSIEVVSFLNEKGEVYCNGQFLGKANKGITVFHLPMTKGVVSVDLKRYDKSVISYTTKKEISFTPKNTDGLTYIYTNLDEECDKELAQMVFSYKKKEILKRFLVSDQNIEKWAKVDYQKYKKMCANFEQNAYQSNKFYSEAQVIDNKYQKAIKSFLDEVEYNVWRNLYIKDQNTNGDVHLFVSPKENKEEGFILEEI
;
A
#
# COMPACT_ATOMS: atom_id res chain seq x y z
N MET A 1 -13.59 -16.82 -64.73
CA MET A 1 -12.45 -17.43 -64.00
C MET A 1 -11.40 -16.36 -63.75
N LYS A 2 -11.36 -15.78 -62.54
CA LYS A 2 -10.27 -14.93 -61.97
C LYS A 2 -10.72 -14.43 -60.59
N ILE A 3 -10.64 -15.29 -59.58
CA ILE A 3 -10.71 -14.93 -58.16
C ILE A 3 -9.53 -15.63 -57.51
N THR A 4 -8.36 -14.98 -57.48
CA THR A 4 -7.19 -15.44 -56.69
C THR A 4 -6.11 -14.35 -56.67
N THR A 5 -6.39 -13.21 -56.02
CA THR A 5 -5.30 -12.28 -55.64
C THR A 5 -5.59 -11.38 -54.45
N HIS A 6 -6.83 -11.33 -53.93
CA HIS A 6 -7.16 -10.45 -52.77
C HIS A 6 -7.02 -11.11 -51.39
N PHE A 7 -6.74 -12.41 -51.31
CA PHE A 7 -6.68 -13.12 -50.01
C PHE A 7 -5.27 -13.19 -49.39
N LEU A 8 -4.22 -12.78 -50.12
CA LEU A 8 -2.83 -12.85 -49.64
C LEU A 8 -2.28 -11.52 -49.09
N LEU A 9 -3.00 -10.40 -49.24
CA LEU A 9 -2.59 -9.11 -48.65
C LEU A 9 -3.20 -8.83 -47.27
N LEU A 10 -4.25 -9.55 -46.87
CA LEU A 10 -4.88 -9.40 -45.54
C LEU A 10 -4.17 -10.21 -44.44
N THR A 11 -3.40 -11.24 -44.79
CA THR A 11 -2.60 -12.03 -43.83
C THR A 11 -1.23 -11.45 -43.53
N LEU A 12 -0.76 -10.46 -44.29
CA LEU A 12 0.54 -9.79 -44.08
C LEU A 12 0.45 -8.47 -43.28
N LEU A 13 -0.76 -7.97 -43.01
CA LEU A 13 -0.99 -6.77 -42.16
C LEU A 13 -1.35 -7.11 -40.71
N TRP A 14 -1.48 -8.39 -40.36
CA TRP A 14 -1.67 -8.87 -38.98
C TRP A 14 -0.39 -9.42 -38.33
N SER A 15 0.75 -9.32 -39.00
CA SER A 15 2.06 -9.76 -38.49
C SER A 15 3.02 -8.61 -38.15
N SER A 16 2.60 -7.35 -38.32
CA SER A 16 3.46 -6.16 -38.12
C SER A 16 3.16 -5.35 -36.86
N SER A 17 2.22 -5.78 -36.01
CA SER A 17 2.06 -5.29 -34.63
C SER A 17 2.58 -6.26 -33.58
N ALA A 18 3.45 -7.19 -33.97
CA ALA A 18 4.48 -7.68 -33.05
C ALA A 18 5.54 -6.57 -32.92
N LEU A 19 5.13 -5.44 -32.33
CA LEU A 19 6.07 -4.49 -31.75
C LEU A 19 7.06 -5.32 -30.95
N SER A 20 8.32 -5.28 -31.35
CA SER A 20 9.45 -5.91 -30.69
C SER A 20 9.37 -5.64 -29.19
N GLN A 21 8.67 -6.52 -28.46
CA GLN A 21 8.71 -6.51 -27.02
C GLN A 21 10.08 -7.07 -26.70
N THR A 22 10.97 -6.18 -26.25
CA THR A 22 12.19 -6.60 -25.61
C THR A 22 11.87 -7.69 -24.60
N PRO A 23 12.65 -8.79 -24.55
CA PRO A 23 12.38 -9.88 -23.63
C PRO A 23 12.21 -9.34 -22.21
N ASN A 24 11.05 -9.57 -21.59
CA ASN A 24 10.83 -9.17 -20.20
C ASN A 24 11.69 -10.05 -19.29
N TYR A 25 12.43 -9.44 -18.36
CA TYR A 25 13.22 -10.18 -17.36
C TYR A 25 12.33 -11.11 -16.50
N PHE A 26 11.14 -10.65 -16.13
CA PHE A 26 10.14 -11.47 -15.43
C PHE A 26 9.34 -12.32 -16.42
N LYS A 27 8.86 -13.49 -15.96
CA LYS A 27 7.98 -14.36 -16.77
C LYS A 27 6.76 -13.61 -17.32
N GLU A 28 6.24 -12.68 -16.54
CA GLU A 28 5.08 -11.87 -16.88
C GLU A 28 5.14 -10.48 -16.23
N LYS A 29 4.52 -9.51 -16.88
CA LYS A 29 4.35 -8.14 -16.37
C LYS A 29 3.38 -8.17 -15.18
N LYS A 30 3.88 -7.88 -13.97
CA LYS A 30 3.09 -7.78 -12.75
C LYS A 30 3.17 -6.41 -12.10
N VAL A 31 2.08 -6.06 -11.41
CA VAL A 31 2.13 -5.04 -10.36
C VAL A 31 2.29 -5.76 -9.03
N ILE A 32 3.29 -5.41 -8.23
CA ILE A 32 3.40 -5.89 -6.85
C ILE A 32 3.35 -4.73 -5.88
N ALA A 33 3.05 -4.99 -4.62
CA ALA A 33 3.06 -3.97 -3.58
C ALA A 33 3.89 -4.42 -2.38
N ILE A 34 4.60 -3.47 -1.76
CA ILE A 34 5.26 -3.71 -0.48
C ILE A 34 4.17 -3.98 0.56
N CYS A 35 4.22 -5.13 1.22
CA CYS A 35 3.24 -5.54 2.22
C CYS A 35 3.94 -5.81 3.55
N ASN A 36 3.43 -5.23 4.63
CA ASN A 36 3.80 -5.60 5.99
C ASN A 36 2.95 -6.80 6.41
N PRO A 37 3.56 -8.00 6.59
CA PRO A 37 2.80 -9.20 6.91
C PRO A 37 2.06 -9.12 8.24
N SER A 38 2.51 -8.27 9.16
CA SER A 38 1.91 -8.14 10.49
C SER A 38 0.68 -7.24 10.51
N LEU A 39 0.45 -6.39 9.50
CA LEU A 39 -0.68 -5.46 9.44
C LEU A 39 -1.89 -6.10 8.74
N ASN A 40 -2.41 -7.16 9.34
CA ASN A 40 -3.55 -7.93 8.81
C ASN A 40 -4.63 -8.16 9.89
N MET A 41 -5.82 -8.61 9.47
CA MET A 41 -6.99 -8.81 10.35
C MET A 41 -7.03 -10.16 11.10
N SER A 42 -5.91 -10.90 11.16
CA SER A 42 -5.83 -12.16 11.91
C SER A 42 -5.91 -11.89 13.41
N LYS A 43 -6.74 -12.67 14.09
CA LYS A 43 -6.82 -12.71 15.55
C LYS A 43 -5.56 -13.28 16.24
N ASP A 44 -4.75 -14.06 15.53
CA ASP A 44 -3.62 -14.80 16.11
C ASP A 44 -2.27 -14.13 15.83
N ILE A 45 -2.10 -13.58 14.62
CA ILE A 45 -0.82 -13.05 14.14
C ILE A 45 -0.89 -11.59 13.68
N GLY A 46 -2.10 -11.01 13.61
CA GLY A 46 -2.31 -9.64 13.17
C GLY A 46 -2.01 -8.63 14.27
N PHE A 47 -1.37 -7.52 13.91
CA PHE A 47 -1.19 -6.37 14.79
C PHE A 47 -2.45 -5.50 14.80
N LEU A 48 -3.52 -5.97 15.44
CA LEU A 48 -4.81 -5.29 15.36
C LEU A 48 -4.80 -3.90 16.00
N LYS A 49 -3.92 -3.67 16.99
CA LYS A 49 -3.66 -2.32 17.52
C LYS A 49 -3.17 -1.35 16.44
N GLY A 50 -2.50 -1.83 15.39
CA GLY A 50 -2.08 -1.00 14.25
C GLY A 50 -3.20 -0.65 13.27
N LEU A 51 -4.40 -1.21 13.43
CA LEU A 51 -5.52 -1.08 12.48
C LEU A 51 -6.79 -0.48 13.11
N LYS A 52 -6.92 -0.54 14.45
CA LYS A 52 -8.12 -0.13 15.18
C LYS A 52 -8.09 1.35 15.62
N TYR A 53 -9.21 2.04 15.47
CA TYR A 53 -9.38 3.45 15.82
C TYR A 53 -8.86 3.82 17.22
N GLU A 54 -9.14 2.97 18.21
CA GLU A 54 -8.80 3.19 19.62
C GLU A 54 -7.32 3.52 19.81
N PHE A 55 -6.46 2.95 18.97
CA PHE A 55 -5.00 3.05 19.04
C PHE A 55 -4.39 3.95 17.96
N LEU A 56 -5.22 4.46 17.04
CA LEU A 56 -4.79 5.37 15.98
C LEU A 56 -5.11 6.82 16.37
N LEU A 57 -6.34 7.08 16.82
CA LEU A 57 -6.84 8.42 17.15
C LEU A 57 -7.58 8.50 18.50
N GLY A 58 -8.02 7.37 19.06
CA GLY A 58 -9.05 7.34 20.10
C GLY A 58 -8.60 7.37 21.56
N ALA A 59 -7.34 7.07 21.88
CA ALA A 59 -6.81 7.05 23.25
C ALA A 59 -5.68 8.09 23.43
N GLN A 60 -5.59 8.64 24.64
CA GLN A 60 -4.73 9.74 25.09
C GLN A 60 -3.36 9.86 24.38
N GLU A 61 -2.95 11.09 24.10
CA GLU A 61 -1.73 11.48 23.36
C GLU A 61 -0.46 10.70 23.77
N ASN A 62 -0.34 10.34 25.04
CA ASN A 62 0.82 9.63 25.62
C ASN A 62 0.96 8.17 25.15
N GLU A 63 -0.09 7.58 24.55
CA GLU A 63 -0.03 6.22 23.98
C GLU A 63 0.51 6.19 22.54
N MET A 64 0.77 7.34 21.92
CA MET A 64 1.12 7.41 20.51
C MET A 64 2.50 6.81 20.15
N TYR A 65 3.29 6.32 21.11
CA TYR A 65 4.57 5.63 20.88
C TYR A 65 5.43 6.31 19.79
N GLY A 66 5.55 7.64 19.81
CA GLY A 66 6.33 8.41 18.83
C GLY A 66 5.70 8.55 17.44
N LYS A 67 4.43 8.19 17.25
CA LYS A 67 3.70 8.21 15.97
C LYS A 67 2.34 8.92 16.09
N TYR A 68 2.09 9.93 15.27
CA TYR A 68 0.78 10.57 15.13
C TYR A 68 0.01 9.99 13.95
N ARG A 69 -0.86 9.01 14.20
CA ARG A 69 -1.56 8.27 13.14
C ARG A 69 -2.94 8.86 12.92
N THR A 70 -3.29 9.13 11.66
CA THR A 70 -4.60 9.70 11.29
C THR A 70 -5.44 8.83 10.38
N TYR A 71 -4.83 7.85 9.71
CA TYR A 71 -5.51 6.94 8.80
C TYR A 71 -6.43 5.96 9.57
N GLN A 72 -7.44 5.43 8.89
CA GLN A 72 -8.30 4.37 9.44
C GLN A 72 -8.69 3.38 8.35
N PRO A 73 -8.13 2.15 8.35
CA PRO A 73 -8.50 1.11 7.41
C PRO A 73 -10.02 0.84 7.46
N LEU A 74 -10.64 0.48 6.33
CA LEU A 74 -12.08 0.19 6.28
C LEU A 74 -12.45 -1.16 6.90
N THR A 75 -11.55 -2.14 6.83
CA THR A 75 -11.82 -3.53 7.25
C THR A 75 -12.17 -3.71 8.73
N PRO A 76 -11.56 -3.01 9.71
CA PRO A 76 -11.96 -3.07 11.11
C PRO A 76 -13.40 -2.59 11.38
N PHE A 77 -13.98 -1.75 10.52
CA PHE A 77 -15.38 -1.34 10.64
C PHE A 77 -16.36 -2.39 10.08
N LEU A 78 -15.90 -3.25 9.17
CA LEU A 78 -16.71 -4.29 8.54
C LEU A 78 -16.77 -5.57 9.37
N THR A 79 -15.67 -5.93 10.01
CA THR A 79 -15.58 -7.21 10.71
C THR A 79 -14.71 -7.15 11.96
N ASN A 80 -15.09 -8.01 12.90
CA ASN A 80 -14.20 -8.44 13.95
C ASN A 80 -13.02 -9.23 13.36
N PRO A 81 -11.95 -9.48 14.14
CA PRO A 81 -10.80 -10.25 13.69
C PRO A 81 -11.18 -11.62 13.15
N LEU A 82 -10.52 -12.02 12.06
CA LEU A 82 -10.78 -13.27 11.36
C LEU A 82 -9.81 -14.37 11.82
N SER A 83 -10.07 -15.62 11.44
CA SER A 83 -9.03 -16.64 11.54
C SER A 83 -7.84 -16.24 10.66
N THR A 84 -6.63 -16.73 10.99
CA THR A 84 -5.44 -16.42 10.21
C THR A 84 -5.63 -16.68 8.72
N GLU A 85 -6.06 -17.88 8.34
CA GLU A 85 -6.35 -18.24 6.95
C GLU A 85 -7.31 -17.26 6.25
N GLN A 86 -8.43 -16.92 6.89
CA GLN A 86 -9.43 -16.01 6.34
C GLN A 86 -8.90 -14.59 6.17
N ALA A 87 -8.12 -14.11 7.14
CA ALA A 87 -7.51 -12.78 7.10
C ALA A 87 -6.51 -12.66 5.95
N LEU A 88 -5.63 -13.64 5.79
CA LEU A 88 -4.62 -13.64 4.72
C LEU A 88 -5.28 -13.79 3.33
N GLU A 89 -6.30 -14.66 3.21
CA GLU A 89 -7.04 -14.83 1.95
C GLU A 89 -7.80 -13.55 1.56
N LEU A 90 -8.46 -12.90 2.54
CA LEU A 90 -9.13 -11.62 2.34
C LEU A 90 -8.15 -10.55 1.85
N GLU A 91 -6.99 -10.44 2.49
CA GLU A 91 -5.97 -9.46 2.12
C GLU A 91 -5.45 -9.67 0.69
N ILE A 92 -5.17 -10.92 0.29
CA ILE A 92 -4.79 -11.25 -1.10
C ILE A 92 -5.90 -10.85 -2.08
N LYS A 93 -7.16 -11.19 -1.79
CA LYS A 93 -8.29 -10.89 -2.69
C LYS A 93 -8.53 -9.39 -2.81
N MET A 94 -8.42 -8.65 -1.71
CA MET A 94 -8.53 -7.19 -1.73
C MET A 94 -7.40 -6.57 -2.57
N ALA A 95 -6.16 -7.02 -2.40
CA ALA A 95 -5.04 -6.54 -3.20
C ALA A 95 -5.24 -6.85 -4.69
N LYS A 96 -5.70 -8.06 -5.03
CA LYS A 96 -6.02 -8.44 -6.41
C LYS A 96 -7.13 -7.58 -7.00
N ALA A 97 -8.20 -7.31 -6.25
CA ALA A 97 -9.28 -6.42 -6.66
C ALA A 97 -8.81 -4.98 -6.91
N ALA A 98 -7.80 -4.53 -6.16
CA ALA A 98 -7.12 -3.24 -6.31
C ALA A 98 -6.10 -3.20 -7.46
N GLY A 99 -5.88 -4.31 -8.16
CA GLY A 99 -4.96 -4.39 -9.30
C GLY A 99 -3.54 -4.85 -8.96
N ILE A 100 -3.27 -5.28 -7.72
CA ILE A 100 -1.98 -5.86 -7.31
C ILE A 100 -1.97 -7.36 -7.60
N ASP A 101 -0.91 -7.85 -8.24
CA ASP A 101 -0.72 -9.27 -8.58
C ASP A 101 0.19 -10.02 -7.61
N GLY A 102 0.84 -9.31 -6.69
CA GLY A 102 1.72 -9.94 -5.71
C GLY A 102 2.16 -9.03 -4.58
N PHE A 103 2.69 -9.65 -3.53
CA PHE A 103 3.29 -8.94 -2.41
C PHE A 103 4.81 -9.07 -2.40
N GLU A 104 5.47 -7.97 -2.11
CA GLU A 104 6.88 -7.94 -1.71
C GLU A 104 6.94 -7.78 -0.18
N PHE A 105 7.48 -8.79 0.50
CA PHE A 105 7.63 -8.75 1.96
C PHE A 105 9.03 -8.26 2.35
N PRO A 106 9.16 -7.13 3.07
CA PRO A 106 10.45 -6.63 3.50
C PRO A 106 10.98 -7.45 4.68
N LEU A 107 12.24 -7.88 4.59
CA LEU A 107 12.97 -8.63 5.62
C LEU A 107 14.12 -7.80 6.16
N TYR A 108 14.05 -7.48 7.45
CA TYR A 108 15.09 -6.74 8.17
C TYR A 108 15.91 -7.73 8.97
N ILE A 109 17.09 -8.09 8.46
CA ILE A 109 17.84 -9.24 8.96
C ILE A 109 18.46 -8.97 10.34
N ASN A 110 18.83 -7.72 10.60
CA ASN A 110 19.45 -7.29 11.86
C ASN A 110 18.43 -6.70 12.84
N THR A 111 17.20 -7.23 12.82
CA THR A 111 16.17 -6.93 13.83
C THR A 111 16.18 -8.01 14.91
N ASN A 112 15.34 -7.85 15.94
CA ASN A 112 15.13 -8.87 16.96
C ASN A 112 14.70 -10.21 16.32
N THR A 113 15.41 -11.29 16.64
CA THR A 113 15.16 -12.66 16.15
C THR A 113 13.70 -13.09 16.33
N TYR A 114 13.07 -12.70 17.45
CA TYR A 114 11.66 -12.99 17.72
C TYR A 114 10.72 -12.39 16.68
N TYR A 115 10.94 -11.13 16.31
CA TYR A 115 10.17 -10.46 15.26
C TYR A 115 10.41 -11.14 13.91
N LEU A 116 11.67 -11.44 13.59
CA LEU A 116 12.06 -12.06 12.32
C LEU A 116 11.48 -13.48 12.15
N ASP A 117 11.48 -14.28 13.22
CA ASP A 117 10.86 -15.61 13.24
C ASP A 117 9.34 -15.55 13.03
N ARG A 118 8.67 -14.59 13.67
CA ARG A 118 7.22 -14.38 13.45
C ARG A 118 6.93 -13.96 12.02
N LEU A 119 7.66 -12.97 11.52
CA LEU A 119 7.52 -12.47 10.16
C LEU A 119 7.70 -13.61 9.14
N THR A 120 8.72 -14.43 9.33
CA THR A 120 8.99 -15.63 8.52
C THR A 120 7.82 -16.61 8.55
N LYS A 121 7.28 -16.92 9.73
CA LYS A 121 6.13 -17.83 9.86
C LYS A 121 4.91 -17.30 9.12
N THR A 122 4.61 -16.00 9.24
CA THR A 122 3.49 -15.36 8.54
C THR A 122 3.68 -15.40 7.02
N ILE A 123 4.89 -15.13 6.53
CA ILE A 123 5.21 -15.21 5.09
C ILE A 123 5.00 -16.63 4.56
N ILE A 124 5.48 -17.66 5.28
CA ILE A 124 5.27 -19.06 4.89
C ILE A 124 3.78 -19.39 4.82
N GLN A 125 2.97 -18.90 5.77
CA GLN A 125 1.52 -19.09 5.77
C GLN A 125 0.85 -18.42 4.56
N TYR A 126 1.27 -17.21 4.18
CA TYR A 126 0.78 -16.52 2.98
C TYR A 126 0.96 -17.36 1.71
N VAL A 127 2.18 -17.88 1.51
CA VAL A 127 2.52 -18.65 0.30
C VAL A 127 1.80 -19.99 0.27
N ASN A 128 1.83 -20.74 1.38
CA ASN A 128 1.15 -22.03 1.47
C ASN A 128 -0.36 -21.91 1.27
N LEU A 129 -0.97 -20.84 1.81
CA LEU A 129 -2.39 -20.56 1.60
C LEU A 129 -2.71 -20.30 0.12
N ALA A 130 -1.89 -19.48 -0.55
CA ALA A 130 -2.09 -19.19 -1.97
C ALA A 130 -1.93 -20.43 -2.84
N ASP A 131 -1.05 -21.37 -2.49
CA ASP A 131 -0.95 -22.67 -3.15
C ASP A 131 -2.17 -23.56 -2.89
N GLU A 132 -2.53 -23.76 -1.62
CA GLU A 132 -3.64 -24.62 -1.22
C GLU A 132 -4.95 -24.19 -1.88
N LYS A 133 -5.21 -22.88 -1.91
CA LYS A 133 -6.41 -22.29 -2.51
C LYS A 133 -6.26 -21.96 -4.00
N LYS A 134 -5.09 -22.23 -4.59
CA LYS A 134 -4.76 -21.93 -6.00
C LYS A 134 -5.03 -20.46 -6.39
N LEU A 135 -4.69 -19.52 -5.51
CA LEU A 135 -4.88 -18.09 -5.75
C LEU A 135 -3.91 -17.60 -6.83
N ASP A 136 -4.39 -16.82 -7.80
CA ASP A 136 -3.55 -16.15 -8.81
C ASP A 136 -2.85 -14.92 -8.22
N PHE A 137 -1.82 -15.19 -7.40
CA PHE A 137 -1.07 -14.18 -6.67
C PHE A 137 0.38 -14.62 -6.47
N SER A 138 1.31 -13.67 -6.55
CA SER A 138 2.74 -13.94 -6.39
C SER A 138 3.35 -13.31 -5.15
N PHE A 139 4.51 -13.82 -4.74
CA PHE A 139 5.25 -13.33 -3.60
C PHE A 139 6.72 -13.11 -3.96
N ALA A 140 7.31 -12.09 -3.36
CA ALA A 140 8.75 -11.83 -3.40
C ALA A 140 9.24 -11.37 -2.03
N LEU A 141 10.54 -11.50 -1.79
CA LEU A 141 11.18 -11.00 -0.58
C LEU A 141 12.06 -9.81 -0.94
N LYS A 142 12.04 -8.76 -0.09
CA LYS A 142 12.99 -7.66 -0.14
C LYS A 142 13.91 -7.72 1.07
N VAL A 143 15.15 -8.13 0.87
CA VAL A 143 16.14 -8.28 1.95
C VAL A 143 16.85 -6.95 2.18
N ASN A 144 16.79 -6.46 3.42
CA ASN A 144 17.54 -5.29 3.86
C ASN A 144 18.87 -5.72 4.48
N PHE A 145 19.95 -5.22 3.87
CA PHE A 145 21.34 -5.56 4.23
C PHE A 145 21.98 -4.58 5.20
N ARG A 146 21.28 -3.50 5.62
CA ARG A 146 21.79 -2.51 6.56
C ARG A 146 22.13 -3.18 7.89
N ARG A 147 23.34 -2.94 8.40
CA ARG A 147 23.85 -3.48 9.66
C ARG A 147 24.79 -2.49 10.35
N ASN A 148 25.00 -2.68 11.65
CA ASN A 148 26.16 -2.15 12.36
C ASN A 148 27.29 -3.19 12.27
N PRO A 149 28.43 -2.91 11.62
CA PRO A 149 29.51 -3.89 11.47
C PRO A 149 30.16 -4.28 12.81
N ASN A 150 29.98 -3.48 13.86
CA ASN A 150 30.45 -3.82 15.21
C ASN A 150 29.55 -4.86 15.91
N GLU A 151 28.30 -5.01 15.49
CA GLU A 151 27.32 -5.93 16.08
C GLU A 151 27.08 -7.17 15.23
N THR A 152 27.29 -7.08 13.92
CA THR A 152 27.11 -8.20 12.99
C THR A 152 28.17 -8.09 11.91
N SER A 153 29.03 -9.10 11.80
CA SER A 153 30.04 -9.16 10.74
C SER A 153 29.42 -9.46 9.38
N GLU A 154 30.19 -9.23 8.31
CA GLU A 154 29.81 -9.67 6.95
C GLU A 154 29.43 -11.16 6.91
N GLU A 155 30.27 -12.05 7.45
CA GLU A 155 30.02 -13.50 7.41
C GLU A 155 28.75 -13.89 8.18
N GLU A 156 28.53 -13.28 9.35
CA GLU A 156 27.36 -13.52 10.17
C GLU A 156 26.08 -13.09 9.45
N LEU A 157 26.10 -11.92 8.81
CA LEU A 157 24.98 -11.46 7.98
C LEU A 157 24.68 -12.49 6.87
N LEU A 158 25.69 -12.89 6.08
CA LEU A 158 25.49 -13.82 4.95
C LEU A 158 24.95 -15.16 5.44
N PHE A 159 25.40 -15.63 6.61
CA PHE A 159 24.86 -16.82 7.26
C PHE A 159 23.39 -16.64 7.66
N LYS A 160 23.03 -15.55 8.34
CA LYS A 160 21.65 -15.24 8.75
C LYS A 160 20.72 -15.15 7.54
N VAL A 161 21.10 -14.38 6.51
CA VAL A 161 20.32 -14.22 5.28
C VAL A 161 20.11 -15.58 4.60
N GLY A 162 21.19 -16.31 4.33
CA GLY A 162 21.10 -17.61 3.66
C GLY A 162 20.23 -18.62 4.43
N LYS A 163 20.35 -18.65 5.77
CA LYS A 163 19.52 -19.51 6.64
C LYS A 163 18.04 -19.15 6.55
N ILE A 164 17.70 -17.86 6.63
CA ILE A 164 16.30 -17.40 6.61
C ILE A 164 15.66 -17.65 5.24
N LEU A 165 16.36 -17.28 4.15
CA LEU A 165 15.87 -17.53 2.79
C LEU A 165 15.67 -19.03 2.54
N SER A 166 16.67 -19.85 2.90
CA SER A 166 16.58 -21.31 2.78
C SER A 166 15.39 -21.87 3.57
N MET A 167 15.17 -21.40 4.80
CA MET A 167 14.02 -21.78 5.61
C MET A 167 12.68 -21.39 4.95
N ILE A 168 12.51 -20.14 4.51
CA ILE A 168 11.26 -19.67 3.91
C ILE A 168 10.95 -20.48 2.64
N TYR A 169 11.91 -20.59 1.72
CA TYR A 169 11.68 -21.24 0.44
C TYR A 169 11.50 -22.76 0.59
N SER A 170 12.28 -23.44 1.43
CA SER A 170 12.11 -24.88 1.65
C SER A 170 10.80 -25.23 2.38
N LYS A 171 10.36 -24.41 3.35
CA LYS A 171 9.08 -24.61 4.07
C LYS A 171 7.83 -24.31 3.24
N THR A 172 8.02 -23.64 2.10
CA THR A 172 6.99 -23.43 1.07
C THR A 172 7.23 -24.34 -0.14
N SER A 173 8.08 -25.36 0.00
CA SER A 173 8.41 -26.33 -1.05
C SER A 173 8.83 -25.69 -2.39
N PHE A 174 9.49 -24.52 -2.31
CA PHE A 174 9.85 -23.71 -3.49
C PHE A 174 8.67 -23.40 -4.40
N SER A 175 7.51 -23.14 -3.80
CA SER A 175 6.24 -22.77 -4.43
C SER A 175 6.37 -21.97 -5.72
N GLU A 176 5.56 -22.31 -6.73
CA GLU A 176 5.44 -21.52 -7.97
C GLU A 176 4.78 -20.15 -7.76
N LYS A 177 4.28 -19.85 -6.55
CA LYS A 177 3.83 -18.50 -6.18
C LYS A 177 4.98 -17.54 -5.95
N TRP A 178 6.19 -18.04 -5.70
CA TRP A 178 7.37 -17.17 -5.68
C TRP A 178 7.58 -16.56 -7.06
N MET A 179 7.86 -15.26 -7.10
CA MET A 179 8.18 -14.59 -8.35
C MET A 179 9.44 -15.18 -8.97
N ARG A 180 9.42 -15.40 -10.29
CA ARG A 180 10.54 -15.97 -11.04
C ARG A 180 10.88 -15.14 -12.26
N ASN A 181 12.15 -15.14 -12.65
CA ASN A 181 12.59 -14.63 -13.95
C ASN A 181 12.37 -15.67 -15.08
N GLN A 182 12.72 -15.30 -16.31
CA GLN A 182 12.68 -16.19 -17.48
C GLN A 182 13.56 -17.45 -17.33
N LYS A 183 14.62 -17.39 -16.52
CA LYS A 183 15.52 -18.53 -16.21
C LYS A 183 14.96 -19.44 -15.10
N ASN A 184 13.73 -19.19 -14.64
CA ASN A 184 13.07 -19.90 -13.56
C ASN A 184 13.70 -19.70 -12.16
N GLU A 185 14.62 -18.74 -12.01
CA GLU A 185 15.25 -18.40 -10.73
C GLU A 185 14.28 -17.61 -9.85
N ILE A 186 14.31 -17.81 -8.53
CA ILE A 186 13.46 -17.07 -7.59
C ILE A 186 14.00 -15.65 -7.43
N ILE A 187 13.12 -14.65 -7.58
CA ILE A 187 13.47 -13.24 -7.44
C ILE A 187 13.63 -12.86 -5.96
N VAL A 188 14.76 -12.22 -5.63
CA VAL A 188 15.00 -11.58 -4.34
C VAL A 188 15.35 -10.12 -4.56
N PHE A 189 14.50 -9.22 -4.08
CA PHE A 189 14.80 -7.80 -4.10
C PHE A 189 15.77 -7.43 -2.98
N THR A 190 16.60 -6.44 -3.23
CA THR A 190 17.57 -5.93 -2.24
C THR A 190 17.15 -4.55 -1.75
N SER A 191 17.59 -4.21 -0.53
CA SER A 191 17.53 -2.87 0.04
C SER A 191 18.89 -2.58 0.66
N THR A 192 19.42 -1.39 0.38
CA THR A 192 20.82 -1.03 0.72
C THR A 192 21.81 -2.14 0.37
N PRO A 193 21.82 -2.64 -0.89
CA PRO A 193 22.64 -3.79 -1.29
C PRO A 193 24.13 -3.58 -1.06
N GLU A 194 24.60 -2.33 -1.09
CA GLU A 194 25.98 -1.98 -0.77
C GLU A 194 26.40 -2.46 0.60
N SER A 195 25.50 -2.41 1.58
CA SER A 195 25.76 -2.80 2.95
C SER A 195 26.09 -4.28 3.10
N ILE A 196 26.04 -5.11 2.05
CA ILE A 196 26.49 -6.50 2.11
C ILE A 196 28.00 -6.60 2.42
N LEU A 197 28.81 -5.60 2.03
CA LEU A 197 30.25 -5.57 2.29
C LEU A 197 30.61 -4.72 3.51
N ASP A 198 31.57 -5.15 4.33
CA ASP A 198 32.07 -4.31 5.43
C ASP A 198 32.81 -3.06 4.92
N GLU A 199 33.59 -3.20 3.84
CA GLU A 199 34.32 -2.07 3.26
C GLU A 199 33.41 -0.96 2.71
N SER A 200 32.18 -1.27 2.31
CA SER A 200 31.27 -0.25 1.76
C SER A 200 30.64 0.63 2.84
N LEU A 201 30.55 0.13 4.08
CA LEU A 201 29.89 0.80 5.19
C LEU A 201 30.70 2.00 5.71
N SER A 202 32.03 1.97 5.50
CA SER A 202 32.93 3.06 5.88
C SER A 202 33.12 4.10 4.77
N LEU A 203 32.70 3.79 3.53
CA LEU A 203 32.86 4.68 2.39
C LEU A 203 31.73 5.70 2.31
N LYS A 204 32.09 6.94 1.98
CA LYS A 204 31.09 7.93 1.54
C LYS A 204 30.54 7.52 0.18
N MET A 205 29.34 8.00 -0.13
CA MET A 205 28.65 7.62 -1.37
C MET A 205 29.49 7.86 -2.63
N LYS A 206 30.18 9.00 -2.76
CA LYS A 206 31.06 9.28 -3.92
C LYS A 206 32.26 8.34 -4.02
N GLU A 207 32.78 7.89 -2.89
CA GLU A 207 33.94 6.99 -2.84
C GLU A 207 33.53 5.57 -3.23
N LEU A 208 32.36 5.12 -2.76
CA LEU A 208 31.78 3.84 -3.15
C LEU A 208 31.59 3.76 -4.67
N GLU A 209 31.07 4.82 -5.29
CA GLU A 209 30.84 4.89 -6.75
C GLU A 209 32.15 4.79 -7.56
N ALA A 210 33.26 5.31 -7.04
CA ALA A 210 34.55 5.35 -7.71
C ALA A 210 35.45 4.14 -7.40
N LYS A 211 35.05 3.28 -6.45
CA LYS A 211 35.87 2.16 -6.00
C LYS A 211 35.82 1.03 -7.01
N GLU A 212 36.93 0.81 -7.71
CA GLU A 212 37.06 -0.24 -8.72
C GLU A 212 36.75 -1.65 -8.15
N GLY A 213 35.97 -2.42 -8.91
CA GLY A 213 35.60 -3.81 -8.60
C GLY A 213 34.65 -3.97 -7.40
N ILE A 214 34.13 -2.88 -6.84
CA ILE A 214 33.22 -2.95 -5.69
C ILE A 214 31.94 -3.74 -6.04
N VAL A 215 31.45 -3.59 -7.27
CA VAL A 215 30.24 -4.27 -7.73
C VAL A 215 30.47 -5.76 -7.87
N GLU A 216 31.60 -6.15 -8.45
CA GLU A 216 32.00 -7.56 -8.54
C GLU A 216 32.07 -8.21 -7.16
N ARG A 217 32.73 -7.54 -6.20
CA ARG A 217 32.83 -8.04 -4.83
C ARG A 217 31.46 -8.15 -4.15
N MET A 218 30.57 -7.16 -4.32
CA MET A 218 29.19 -7.25 -3.85
C MET A 218 28.47 -8.46 -4.45
N TYR A 219 28.57 -8.65 -5.77
CA TYR A 219 27.97 -9.77 -6.48
C TYR A 219 28.45 -11.12 -5.96
N HIS A 220 29.76 -11.27 -5.69
CA HIS A 220 30.29 -12.49 -5.09
C HIS A 220 29.69 -12.79 -3.71
N GLN A 221 29.41 -11.78 -2.88
CA GLN A 221 28.72 -12.00 -1.61
C GLN A 221 27.27 -12.44 -1.81
N PHE A 222 26.55 -11.88 -2.78
CA PHE A 222 25.21 -12.38 -3.16
C PHE A 222 25.26 -13.83 -3.63
N GLN A 223 26.29 -14.23 -4.38
CA GLN A 223 26.47 -15.63 -4.78
C GLN A 223 26.75 -16.56 -3.59
N LYS A 224 27.47 -16.09 -2.55
CA LYS A 224 27.60 -16.88 -1.31
C LYS A 224 26.25 -17.09 -0.60
N VAL A 225 25.35 -16.10 -0.64
CA VAL A 225 23.97 -16.28 -0.14
C VAL A 225 23.21 -17.26 -1.02
N ASN A 226 23.29 -17.11 -2.35
CA ASN A 226 22.65 -18.00 -3.33
C ASN A 226 23.04 -19.47 -3.07
N ASN A 227 24.32 -19.75 -2.86
CA ASN A 227 24.85 -21.10 -2.60
C ASN A 227 24.35 -21.73 -1.29
N LYS A 228 23.76 -20.96 -0.36
CA LYS A 228 23.14 -21.47 0.88
C LYS A 228 21.68 -21.89 0.70
N VAL A 229 21.07 -21.54 -0.44
CA VAL A 229 19.70 -21.89 -0.78
C VAL A 229 19.74 -22.96 -1.86
N SER A 230 19.01 -24.05 -1.67
CA SER A 230 19.02 -25.21 -2.59
C SER A 230 18.26 -24.96 -3.91
N TYR A 231 17.90 -23.71 -4.19
CA TYR A 231 17.22 -23.30 -5.41
C TYR A 231 17.83 -21.98 -5.92
N PRO A 232 18.07 -21.84 -7.24
CA PRO A 232 18.67 -20.64 -7.81
C PRO A 232 17.91 -19.35 -7.48
N LEU A 233 18.62 -18.36 -6.96
CA LEU A 233 18.12 -17.02 -6.67
C LEU A 233 18.66 -16.02 -7.69
N SER A 234 17.82 -15.05 -8.06
CA SER A 234 18.17 -13.89 -8.88
C SER A 234 17.96 -12.62 -8.06
N PHE A 235 19.06 -11.94 -7.72
CA PHE A 235 19.01 -10.72 -6.93
C PHE A 235 18.73 -9.49 -7.82
N VAL A 236 17.73 -8.70 -7.45
CA VAL A 236 17.44 -7.40 -8.08
C VAL A 236 18.12 -6.31 -7.26
N TYR A 237 19.08 -5.62 -7.88
CA TYR A 237 19.86 -4.57 -7.20
C TYR A 237 19.01 -3.29 -7.04
N GLU A 238 18.86 -2.77 -5.83
CA GLU A 238 18.26 -1.44 -5.61
C GLU A 238 19.32 -0.35 -5.75
N THR A 239 19.18 0.53 -6.75
CA THR A 239 20.08 1.66 -6.95
C THR A 239 19.56 2.93 -6.30
N LYS A 240 20.49 3.66 -5.68
CA LYS A 240 20.30 5.03 -5.20
C LYS A 240 21.05 6.06 -6.06
N PHE A 241 21.55 5.64 -7.23
CA PHE A 241 22.47 6.43 -8.05
C PHE A 241 22.03 6.64 -9.52
N PRO A 242 20.79 7.05 -9.85
CA PRO A 242 20.29 7.01 -11.22
C PRO A 242 21.18 7.71 -12.27
N ASN A 243 21.96 8.71 -11.86
CA ASN A 243 22.84 9.50 -12.73
C ASN A 243 24.28 8.98 -12.87
N ARG A 244 24.63 7.83 -12.30
CA ARG A 244 26.01 7.31 -12.29
C ARG A 244 26.24 6.26 -13.35
N ILE A 245 26.53 6.74 -14.56
CA ILE A 245 26.66 5.92 -15.76
C ILE A 245 27.65 4.76 -15.58
N ASP A 246 28.87 5.03 -15.13
CA ASP A 246 29.92 4.00 -15.07
C ASP A 246 29.63 2.94 -14.00
N PHE A 247 29.06 3.35 -12.87
CA PHE A 247 28.56 2.42 -11.86
C PHE A 247 27.48 1.49 -12.42
N HIS A 248 26.53 2.00 -13.21
CA HIS A 248 25.50 1.18 -13.85
C HIS A 248 26.07 0.26 -14.94
N LYS A 249 27.08 0.71 -15.69
CA LYS A 249 27.79 -0.16 -16.64
C LYS A 249 28.43 -1.35 -15.94
N GLU A 250 29.02 -1.13 -14.77
CA GLU A 250 29.57 -2.22 -13.94
C GLU A 250 28.47 -3.10 -13.36
N LEU A 251 27.41 -2.52 -12.77
CA LEU A 251 26.24 -3.26 -12.27
C LEU A 251 25.66 -4.23 -13.30
N PHE A 252 25.44 -3.79 -14.53
CA PHE A 252 24.84 -4.63 -15.56
C PHE A 252 25.76 -5.75 -16.10
N LYS A 253 27.04 -5.79 -15.71
CA LYS A 253 27.89 -6.97 -15.94
C LYS A 253 27.48 -8.14 -15.04
N TYR A 254 26.96 -7.86 -13.85
CA TYR A 254 26.74 -8.84 -12.79
C TYR A 254 25.27 -9.08 -12.45
N PHE A 255 24.44 -8.04 -12.48
CA PHE A 255 23.02 -8.12 -12.14
C PHE A 255 22.14 -8.15 -13.39
N ASP A 256 21.09 -8.97 -13.36
CA ASP A 256 20.14 -9.11 -14.47
C ASP A 256 18.96 -8.14 -14.39
N ALA A 257 18.76 -7.48 -13.23
CA ALA A 257 17.72 -6.49 -13.06
C ALA A 257 18.07 -5.47 -11.97
N ILE A 258 17.46 -4.29 -12.09
CA ILE A 258 17.65 -3.15 -11.18
C ILE A 258 16.29 -2.60 -10.74
N SER A 259 16.23 -2.11 -9.51
CA SER A 259 15.09 -1.36 -8.97
C SER A 259 15.52 0.01 -8.49
N LEU A 260 14.60 0.98 -8.55
CA LEU A 260 14.85 2.35 -8.13
C LEU A 260 14.39 2.55 -6.68
N LYS A 261 15.22 3.22 -5.88
CA LYS A 261 14.81 3.67 -4.54
C LYS A 261 13.74 4.77 -4.64
N LYS A 262 12.78 4.80 -3.71
CA LYS A 262 11.66 5.75 -3.70
C LYS A 262 12.05 7.23 -3.78
N ASN A 263 13.17 7.61 -3.15
CA ASN A 263 13.64 9.01 -3.14
C ASN A 263 14.26 9.43 -4.49
N GLU A 264 14.58 8.47 -5.35
CA GLU A 264 15.19 8.72 -6.65
C GLU A 264 14.16 8.89 -7.77
N LEU A 265 12.87 8.77 -7.47
CA LEU A 265 11.79 8.86 -8.46
C LEU A 265 11.74 10.21 -9.18
N LEU A 266 12.29 11.27 -8.58
CA LEU A 266 12.39 12.61 -9.17
C LEU A 266 13.52 12.77 -10.17
N ASN A 267 14.43 11.80 -10.22
CA ASN A 267 15.61 11.86 -11.06
C ASN A 267 15.32 11.34 -12.48
N PHE A 268 14.40 12.00 -13.19
CA PHE A 268 13.87 11.49 -14.46
C PHE A 268 14.94 11.29 -15.54
N LYS A 269 15.98 12.14 -15.58
CA LYS A 269 17.09 12.01 -16.53
C LYS A 269 17.87 10.72 -16.28
N GLY A 270 18.23 10.44 -15.02
CA GLY A 270 18.94 9.22 -14.67
C GLY A 270 18.10 7.96 -14.88
N ILE A 271 16.81 8.04 -14.58
CA ILE A 271 15.87 6.94 -14.82
C ILE A 271 15.76 6.60 -16.32
N ALA A 272 15.59 7.61 -17.18
CA ALA A 272 15.53 7.40 -18.63
C ALA A 272 16.83 6.77 -19.15
N PHE A 273 17.97 7.23 -18.63
CA PHE A 273 19.27 6.63 -18.95
C PHE A 273 19.37 5.15 -18.52
N ILE A 274 18.96 4.82 -17.29
CA ILE A 274 18.90 3.42 -16.83
C ILE A 274 18.01 2.59 -17.73
N LYS A 275 16.85 3.11 -18.16
CA LYS A 275 15.93 2.37 -19.03
C LYS A 275 16.58 2.01 -20.36
N GLU A 276 17.27 2.95 -21.01
CA GLU A 276 17.97 2.67 -22.27
C GLU A 276 19.05 1.61 -22.06
N MET A 277 19.84 1.69 -20.98
CA MET A 277 20.82 0.65 -20.67
C MET A 277 20.19 -0.72 -20.42
N CYS A 278 19.06 -0.77 -19.72
CA CYS A 278 18.29 -2.00 -19.49
C CYS A 278 17.85 -2.61 -20.82
N LYS A 279 17.34 -1.77 -21.73
CA LYS A 279 16.92 -2.19 -23.07
C LYS A 279 18.09 -2.75 -23.88
N ASP A 280 19.20 -2.02 -23.94
CA ASP A 280 20.39 -2.39 -24.72
C ASP A 280 21.05 -3.68 -24.22
N LYS A 281 21.00 -3.93 -22.90
CA LYS A 281 21.64 -5.08 -22.25
C LYS A 281 20.67 -6.21 -21.92
N ASN A 282 19.40 -6.09 -22.32
CA ASN A 282 18.32 -7.03 -21.99
C ASN A 282 18.23 -7.32 -20.48
N LYS A 283 18.15 -6.26 -19.67
CA LYS A 283 18.06 -6.28 -18.21
C LYS A 283 16.72 -5.77 -17.72
N GLY A 284 16.23 -6.31 -16.61
CA GLY A 284 14.94 -5.91 -16.03
C GLY A 284 15.00 -4.54 -15.35
N LEU A 285 13.97 -3.73 -15.55
CA LEU A 285 13.72 -2.49 -14.80
C LEU A 285 12.48 -2.62 -13.92
N VAL A 286 12.66 -2.43 -12.62
CA VAL A 286 11.59 -2.37 -11.63
C VAL A 286 11.36 -0.91 -11.24
N PHE A 287 10.18 -0.41 -11.57
CA PHE A 287 9.80 0.98 -11.30
C PHE A 287 8.90 1.06 -10.07
N THR A 288 9.23 1.93 -9.12
CA THR A 288 8.43 2.11 -7.90
C THR A 288 7.48 3.30 -8.04
N ALA A 289 6.22 3.11 -7.64
CA ALA A 289 5.20 4.16 -7.56
C ALA A 289 4.73 4.36 -6.12
N LEU A 290 4.43 5.61 -5.77
CA LEU A 290 4.05 6.06 -4.42
C LEU A 290 2.78 6.90 -4.53
N SER A 291 1.75 6.56 -3.75
CA SER A 291 0.43 7.20 -3.81
C SER A 291 0.35 8.51 -3.02
N ASP A 292 0.69 8.43 -1.74
CA ASP A 292 0.70 9.52 -0.77
C ASP A 292 1.93 9.33 0.15
N ASN A 293 2.29 10.33 0.97
CA ASN A 293 3.32 10.15 2.00
C ASN A 293 3.15 11.17 3.13
N PHE A 294 2.23 10.85 4.04
CA PHE A 294 2.07 11.54 5.31
C PHE A 294 2.80 10.76 6.41
N ASN A 295 4.00 11.21 6.76
CA ASN A 295 4.83 10.52 7.74
C ASN A 295 4.26 10.71 9.15
N THR A 296 3.78 9.62 9.75
CA THR A 296 3.25 9.66 11.12
C THR A 296 4.34 9.79 12.18
N GLN A 297 5.63 9.68 11.81
CA GLN A 297 6.74 9.87 12.75
C GLN A 297 6.73 11.27 13.36
N MET A 298 6.54 11.33 14.69
CA MET A 298 6.64 12.57 15.44
C MET A 298 8.08 13.09 15.43
N ILE A 299 8.24 14.39 15.25
CA ILE A 299 9.52 15.09 15.30
C ILE A 299 9.38 16.27 16.26
N THR A 300 10.32 16.42 17.17
CA THR A 300 10.34 17.51 18.15
C THR A 300 10.63 18.85 17.46
N LYS A 301 9.86 19.90 17.82
CA LYS A 301 10.09 21.26 17.31
C LYS A 301 11.41 21.86 17.81
N ALA A 302 11.85 21.47 19.01
CA ALA A 302 13.01 22.08 19.68
C ALA A 302 14.36 21.74 19.03
N ASN A 303 14.50 20.55 18.45
CA ASN A 303 15.80 20.06 17.96
C ASN A 303 15.69 19.13 16.73
N ASP A 304 14.52 19.06 16.08
CA ASP A 304 14.28 18.26 14.87
C ASP A 304 14.62 16.76 15.04
N VAL A 305 14.49 16.22 16.25
CA VAL A 305 14.77 14.82 16.56
C VAL A 305 13.51 13.97 16.36
N ARG A 306 13.66 12.87 15.61
CA ARG A 306 12.60 11.85 15.48
C ARG A 306 12.36 11.18 16.82
N VAL A 307 11.11 11.17 17.26
CA VAL A 307 10.70 10.57 18.54
C VAL A 307 10.63 9.05 18.40
N LYS A 308 11.62 8.35 18.95
CA LYS A 308 11.59 6.88 18.98
C LYS A 308 10.40 6.38 19.78
N GLY A 309 9.71 5.36 19.30
CA GLY A 309 8.58 4.78 19.99
C GLY A 309 8.98 4.15 21.32
N ARG A 310 8.09 4.24 22.31
CA ARG A 310 8.30 3.74 23.69
C ARG A 310 9.48 4.36 24.44
N SER A 311 10.19 5.33 23.86
CA SER A 311 11.21 6.11 24.58
C SER A 311 10.58 6.95 25.69
N GLU A 312 11.36 7.32 26.71
CA GLU A 312 10.91 8.25 27.75
C GLU A 312 10.44 9.58 27.16
N LEU A 313 11.10 10.04 26.09
CA LEU A 313 10.64 11.20 25.32
C LEU A 313 9.22 10.99 24.79
N SER A 314 8.93 9.85 24.15
CA SER A 314 7.58 9.57 23.61
C SER A 314 6.46 9.53 24.67
N LYS A 315 6.79 9.25 25.94
CA LYS A 315 5.81 9.16 27.04
C LYS A 315 5.50 10.50 27.68
N THR A 316 6.38 11.49 27.49
CA THR A 316 6.35 12.78 28.21
C THR A 316 6.11 13.97 27.29
N LEU A 317 6.21 13.77 25.98
CA LEU A 317 6.08 14.81 24.96
C LEU A 317 4.61 15.20 24.73
N LYS A 318 4.34 16.50 24.70
CA LYS A 318 3.01 17.02 24.35
C LYS A 318 2.86 17.15 22.84
N LEU A 319 1.64 17.04 22.33
CA LEU A 319 1.38 17.23 20.91
C LEU A 319 1.79 18.63 20.40
N SER A 320 1.62 19.65 21.23
CA SER A 320 2.07 21.01 20.90
C SER A 320 3.58 21.16 20.72
N ASP A 321 4.39 20.19 21.13
CA ASP A 321 5.87 20.22 21.01
C ASP A 321 6.38 19.51 19.74
N ILE A 322 5.49 18.98 18.90
CA ILE A 322 5.86 18.20 17.71
C ILE A 322 5.38 18.76 16.39
N TYR A 323 6.05 18.34 15.33
CA TYR A 323 5.57 18.45 13.97
C TYR A 323 5.70 17.12 13.22
N LEU A 324 5.00 17.04 12.09
CA LEU A 324 5.03 15.93 11.15
C LEU A 324 5.56 16.41 9.80
N LEU A 325 6.11 15.48 9.03
CA LEU A 325 6.52 15.72 7.65
C LEU A 325 5.50 15.13 6.68
N ASN A 326 5.10 15.90 5.70
CA ASN A 326 4.25 15.46 4.59
C ASN A 326 4.95 15.73 3.26
N HIS A 327 4.84 14.83 2.29
CA HIS A 327 5.27 15.15 0.93
C HIS A 327 4.15 15.87 0.20
N ASN A 328 4.48 16.96 -0.48
CA ASN A 328 3.56 17.58 -1.42
C ASN A 328 3.54 16.75 -2.71
N LEU A 329 2.45 16.01 -2.92
CA LEU A 329 2.25 15.18 -4.11
C LEU A 329 1.18 15.77 -5.03
N LYS A 330 0.74 17.00 -4.77
CA LYS A 330 -0.27 17.71 -5.55
C LYS A 330 -1.54 16.85 -5.71
N LEU A 331 -2.07 16.39 -4.57
CA LEU A 331 -3.24 15.50 -4.51
C LEU A 331 -2.99 14.19 -5.28
N THR A 332 -3.81 13.82 -6.27
CA THR A 332 -3.58 12.58 -7.04
C THR A 332 -2.58 12.74 -8.17
N GLU A 333 -2.19 13.98 -8.53
CA GLU A 333 -1.33 14.24 -9.68
C GLU A 333 0.04 13.57 -9.55
N GLY A 334 0.63 13.56 -8.36
CA GLY A 334 1.89 12.88 -8.08
C GLY A 334 1.82 11.39 -8.42
N TYR A 335 0.84 10.69 -7.86
CA TYR A 335 0.68 9.26 -8.13
C TYR A 335 0.40 8.97 -9.61
N ARG A 336 -0.51 9.74 -10.23
CA ARG A 336 -0.82 9.62 -11.67
C ARG A 336 0.41 9.85 -12.54
N SER A 337 1.22 10.85 -12.22
CA SER A 337 2.44 11.18 -12.97
C SER A 337 3.50 10.09 -12.84
N ILE A 338 3.67 9.53 -11.64
CA ILE A 338 4.65 8.46 -11.39
C ILE A 338 4.20 7.16 -12.09
N LEU A 339 2.91 6.79 -11.99
CA LEU A 339 2.35 5.65 -12.72
C LEU A 339 2.46 5.82 -14.24
N GLY A 340 2.09 6.99 -14.77
CA GLY A 340 2.22 7.32 -16.18
C GLY A 340 3.66 7.18 -16.69
N LYS A 341 4.65 7.53 -15.86
CA LYS A 341 6.06 7.28 -16.18
C LYS A 341 6.43 5.81 -16.19
N ALA A 342 5.94 5.03 -15.23
CA ALA A 342 6.13 3.58 -15.22
C ALA A 342 5.61 2.94 -16.52
N VAL A 343 4.45 3.39 -17.00
CA VAL A 343 3.86 2.98 -18.28
C VAL A 343 4.73 3.42 -19.46
N ASN A 344 5.11 4.70 -19.53
CA ASN A 344 5.88 5.25 -20.66
C ASN A 344 7.28 4.63 -20.77
N LEU A 345 7.91 4.30 -19.64
CA LEU A 345 9.19 3.61 -19.60
C LEU A 345 9.06 2.12 -19.92
N ASP A 346 7.84 1.61 -20.10
CA ASP A 346 7.53 0.20 -20.24
C ASP A 346 8.31 -0.65 -19.23
N ALA A 347 8.14 -0.35 -17.94
CA ALA A 347 8.83 -1.10 -16.89
C ALA A 347 8.51 -2.60 -17.01
N ASP A 348 9.46 -3.46 -16.63
CA ASP A 348 9.26 -4.92 -16.59
C ASP A 348 8.32 -5.31 -15.43
N LEU A 349 8.34 -4.50 -14.37
CA LEU A 349 7.52 -4.63 -13.17
C LEU A 349 7.25 -3.26 -12.53
N ILE A 350 6.02 -3.06 -12.06
CA ILE A 350 5.62 -1.89 -11.27
C ILE A 350 5.50 -2.32 -9.81
N ARG A 351 6.27 -1.67 -8.92
CA ARG A 351 6.18 -1.84 -7.47
C ARG A 351 5.41 -0.69 -6.85
N ILE A 352 4.43 -0.96 -6.01
CA ILE A 352 3.72 0.05 -5.21
C ILE A 352 4.32 0.11 -3.81
N ASP A 353 4.76 1.29 -3.38
CA ASP A 353 5.05 1.62 -1.99
C ASP A 353 3.85 2.42 -1.48
N SER A 354 2.86 1.79 -0.84
CA SER A 354 2.79 0.39 -0.40
C SER A 354 1.37 -0.17 -0.46
N TRP A 355 1.18 -1.46 -0.13
CA TRP A 355 -0.16 -2.00 0.08
C TRP A 355 -0.71 -1.49 1.41
N ASN A 356 -0.07 -1.84 2.54
CA ASN A 356 -0.63 -1.65 3.89
C ASN A 356 0.37 -1.03 4.89
N GLN A 357 1.42 -0.30 4.44
CA GLN A 357 2.30 0.44 5.38
C GLN A 357 1.64 1.73 5.85
N VAL A 358 0.57 1.54 6.60
CA VAL A 358 -0.27 2.62 7.07
C VAL A 358 0.50 3.63 7.94
N ASN A 359 1.47 3.17 8.73
CA ASN A 359 2.36 4.02 9.54
C ASN A 359 3.13 5.09 8.73
N ASN A 360 3.34 4.86 7.43
CA ASN A 360 4.07 5.77 6.57
C ASN A 360 3.13 6.62 5.71
N GLY A 361 1.82 6.39 5.80
CA GLY A 361 0.84 7.08 4.95
C GLY A 361 1.00 6.77 3.46
N THR A 362 1.74 5.71 3.08
CA THR A 362 2.03 5.37 1.67
C THR A 362 1.10 4.32 1.08
N HIS A 363 0.20 3.77 1.89
CA HIS A 363 -0.65 2.66 1.51
C HIS A 363 -1.68 3.02 0.42
N ILE A 364 -2.08 2.02 -0.36
CA ILE A 364 -3.28 2.07 -1.21
C ILE A 364 -4.38 1.11 -0.73
N PHE A 365 -4.15 0.43 0.40
CA PHE A 365 -5.16 -0.36 1.10
C PHE A 365 -6.38 0.52 1.43
N PRO A 366 -7.62 0.07 1.16
CA PRO A 366 -8.81 0.88 1.37
C PRO A 366 -8.97 1.38 2.82
N GLU A 367 -9.13 2.68 2.95
CA GLU A 367 -9.20 3.41 4.22
C GLU A 367 -10.12 4.64 4.06
N ILE A 368 -10.44 5.33 5.16
CA ILE A 368 -11.48 6.37 5.17
C ILE A 368 -11.15 7.60 4.31
N HIS A 369 -9.89 8.05 4.24
CA HIS A 369 -9.54 9.28 3.53
C HIS A 369 -9.48 9.04 2.02
N HIS A 370 -8.74 8.03 1.56
CA HIS A 370 -8.50 7.72 0.15
C HIS A 370 -9.59 6.85 -0.49
N GLY A 371 -10.44 6.19 0.32
CA GLY A 371 -11.45 5.25 -0.15
C GLY A 371 -10.83 4.17 -1.05
N TYR A 372 -11.27 4.12 -2.31
CA TYR A 372 -10.72 3.24 -3.34
C TYR A 372 -10.00 4.00 -4.47
N GLY A 373 -9.83 5.31 -4.35
CA GLY A 373 -9.35 6.18 -5.43
C GLY A 373 -7.99 5.77 -5.98
N TYR A 374 -7.01 5.52 -5.11
CA TYR A 374 -5.68 5.08 -5.54
C TYR A 374 -5.68 3.68 -6.17
N ALA A 375 -6.50 2.76 -5.66
CA ALA A 375 -6.65 1.43 -6.26
C ALA A 375 -7.24 1.53 -7.69
N LEU A 376 -8.24 2.38 -7.88
CA LEU A 376 -8.85 2.59 -9.20
C LEU A 376 -7.91 3.28 -10.18
N LEU A 377 -7.12 4.25 -9.72
CA LEU A 377 -6.03 4.85 -10.50
C LEU A 377 -5.00 3.80 -10.92
N LEU A 378 -4.58 2.92 -10.00
CA LEU A 378 -3.64 1.85 -10.30
C LEU A 378 -4.20 0.92 -11.40
N LYS A 379 -5.46 0.50 -11.28
CA LYS A 379 -6.11 -0.36 -12.30
C LYS A 379 -6.12 0.31 -13.68
N TYR A 380 -6.43 1.60 -13.75
CA TYR A 380 -6.39 2.36 -15.00
C TYR A 380 -5.00 2.32 -15.65
N TYR A 381 -3.95 2.68 -14.90
CA TYR A 381 -2.59 2.70 -15.43
C TYR A 381 -2.02 1.31 -15.71
N LYS A 382 -2.41 0.29 -14.94
CA LYS A 382 -2.06 -1.10 -15.21
C LYS A 382 -2.66 -1.57 -16.55
N ASN A 383 -3.91 -1.21 -16.84
CA ASN A 383 -4.53 -1.57 -18.11
C ASN A 383 -3.84 -0.89 -19.31
N LEU A 384 -3.45 0.37 -19.16
CA LEU A 384 -2.61 1.07 -20.14
C LEU A 384 -1.28 0.35 -20.36
N TRP A 385 -0.56 0.03 -19.29
CA TRP A 385 0.73 -0.65 -19.34
C TRP A 385 0.67 -2.04 -19.99
N LEU A 386 -0.40 -2.80 -19.74
CA LEU A 386 -0.62 -4.11 -20.34
C LEU A 386 -1.21 -4.04 -21.77
N ASN A 387 -1.33 -2.85 -22.36
CA ASN A 387 -1.96 -2.62 -23.67
C ASN A 387 -3.39 -3.20 -23.76
N LYS A 388 -4.10 -3.29 -22.63
CA LYS A 388 -5.52 -3.69 -22.57
C LYS A 388 -6.47 -2.52 -22.84
N GLY A 389 -5.92 -1.36 -23.21
CA GLY A 389 -6.62 -0.08 -23.30
C GLY A 389 -6.68 0.65 -21.96
N GLY A 390 -6.98 1.95 -22.00
CA GLY A 390 -7.16 2.76 -20.78
C GLY A 390 -8.58 2.73 -20.21
N PHE A 391 -9.50 1.96 -20.78
CA PHE A 391 -10.89 2.05 -20.39
C PHE A 391 -11.14 1.17 -19.16
N LEU A 392 -11.77 1.78 -18.15
CA LEU A 392 -12.44 1.04 -17.09
C LEU A 392 -13.78 0.55 -17.65
N GLU A 393 -14.26 -0.60 -17.18
CA GLU A 393 -15.60 -1.10 -17.54
C GLU A 393 -16.70 -0.07 -17.25
N LYS A 394 -16.48 0.77 -16.22
CA LYS A 394 -17.33 1.87 -15.81
C LYS A 394 -16.56 3.18 -15.85
N GLU A 395 -17.22 4.22 -16.35
CA GLU A 395 -16.68 5.58 -16.26
C GLU A 395 -16.54 6.01 -14.80
N MET A 396 -15.49 6.77 -14.53
CA MET A 396 -15.13 7.17 -13.17
C MET A 396 -14.82 8.65 -13.12
N ILE A 397 -15.26 9.31 -12.05
CA ILE A 397 -14.82 10.64 -11.67
C ILE A 397 -14.30 10.59 -10.25
N ILE A 398 -13.04 10.97 -10.08
CA ILE A 398 -12.38 11.13 -8.80
C ILE A 398 -12.42 12.59 -8.38
N THR A 399 -12.74 12.84 -7.13
CA THR A 399 -12.58 14.14 -6.47
C THR A 399 -11.53 14.01 -5.38
N ALA A 400 -10.52 14.88 -5.37
CA ALA A 400 -9.48 14.88 -4.36
C ALA A 400 -9.25 16.28 -3.77
N TYR A 401 -9.04 16.36 -2.45
CA TYR A 401 -8.75 17.61 -1.73
C TYR A 401 -8.20 17.33 -0.32
N LYS A 402 -7.61 18.34 0.32
CA LYS A 402 -7.28 18.33 1.75
C LYS A 402 -8.47 18.77 2.59
N ALA A 403 -8.59 18.27 3.82
CA ALA A 403 -9.67 18.67 4.75
C ALA A 403 -9.70 20.18 5.04
N TYR A 404 -8.56 20.86 4.88
CA TYR A 404 -8.42 22.30 5.06
C TYR A 404 -7.22 22.85 4.26
N PRO A 405 -7.21 24.14 3.92
CA PRO A 405 -6.08 24.76 3.22
C PRO A 405 -4.78 24.75 4.05
N SER A 406 -3.66 24.67 3.35
CA SER A 406 -2.31 24.51 3.89
C SER A 406 -1.90 25.61 4.88
N LYS A 407 -2.42 26.83 4.71
CA LYS A 407 -2.23 27.96 5.65
C LYS A 407 -2.73 27.69 7.08
N PHE A 408 -3.51 26.63 7.30
CA PHE A 408 -3.97 26.23 8.62
C PHE A 408 -3.10 25.13 9.27
N ASN A 409 -2.11 24.57 8.57
CA ASN A 409 -1.22 23.53 9.11
C ASN A 409 -0.40 23.97 10.33
N GLU A 410 -0.16 25.28 10.48
CA GLU A 410 0.55 25.86 11.63
C GLU A 410 -0.40 26.22 12.79
N LYS A 411 -1.72 26.12 12.58
CA LYS A 411 -2.74 26.54 13.55
C LYS A 411 -3.36 25.37 14.32
N THR A 412 -3.01 24.15 13.95
CA THR A 412 -3.35 22.93 14.68
C THR A 412 -2.31 22.66 15.77
N GLU A 413 -2.68 21.84 16.77
CA GLU A 413 -1.77 21.51 17.87
C GLU A 413 -0.49 20.83 17.37
N VAL A 414 -0.62 19.87 16.47
CA VAL A 414 0.49 19.24 15.75
C VAL A 414 0.71 19.98 14.43
N ILE A 415 1.92 20.50 14.21
CA ILE A 415 2.23 21.22 12.96
C ILE A 415 2.53 20.21 11.84
N VAL A 416 2.12 20.51 10.60
CA VAL A 416 2.56 19.77 9.41
C VAL A 416 3.52 20.62 8.59
N LYS A 417 4.74 20.13 8.39
CA LYS A 417 5.71 20.71 7.46
C LYS A 417 5.73 19.93 6.15
N TYR A 418 5.83 20.63 5.04
CA TYR A 418 5.83 20.01 3.70
C TYR A 418 7.25 19.86 3.16
N ASP A 419 7.55 18.67 2.67
CA ASP A 419 8.62 18.45 1.71
C ASP A 419 8.08 18.67 0.30
N ASN A 420 8.52 19.77 -0.31
CA ASN A 420 8.15 20.14 -1.67
C ASN A 420 9.12 19.58 -2.72
N SER A 421 9.97 18.61 -2.36
CA SER A 421 10.93 17.99 -3.29
C SER A 421 10.26 17.46 -4.56
N PHE A 422 9.07 16.85 -4.44
CA PHE A 422 8.34 16.29 -5.58
C PHE A 422 7.69 17.35 -6.48
N PHE A 423 7.08 18.36 -5.88
CA PHE A 423 6.40 19.45 -6.57
C PHE A 423 6.75 20.79 -5.90
N PRO A 424 7.90 21.42 -6.25
CA PRO A 424 8.37 22.66 -5.60
C PRO A 424 7.37 23.82 -5.68
N GLU A 425 6.62 23.88 -6.77
CA GLU A 425 5.62 24.92 -7.06
C GLU A 425 4.18 24.39 -6.93
N GLY A 426 4.00 23.12 -6.57
CA GLY A 426 2.68 22.51 -6.41
C GLY A 426 1.98 23.05 -5.18
N SER A 427 0.68 23.28 -5.27
CA SER A 427 -0.16 23.52 -4.10
C SER A 427 -1.22 22.43 -4.00
N GLU A 428 -1.45 21.94 -2.79
CA GLU A 428 -2.55 21.03 -2.47
C GLU A 428 -3.83 21.78 -2.09
N ASP A 429 -3.81 23.13 -2.14
CA ASP A 429 -4.94 24.01 -1.82
C ASP A 429 -5.92 24.13 -2.99
N SER A 430 -6.38 22.98 -3.48
CA SER A 430 -7.38 22.90 -4.55
C SER A 430 -8.35 21.75 -4.34
N ILE A 431 -9.47 21.82 -5.06
CA ILE A 431 -10.31 20.67 -5.37
C ILE A 431 -9.88 20.17 -6.74
N GLU A 432 -9.33 18.96 -6.79
CA GLU A 432 -9.00 18.25 -8.02
C GLU A 432 -10.18 17.37 -8.43
N VAL A 433 -10.62 17.49 -9.69
CA VAL A 433 -11.63 16.60 -10.29
C VAL A 433 -10.99 15.90 -11.49
N VAL A 434 -10.82 14.59 -11.40
CA VAL A 434 -10.23 13.74 -12.45
C VAL A 434 -11.30 12.86 -13.06
N SER A 435 -11.58 13.06 -14.33
CA SER A 435 -12.56 12.28 -15.10
C SER A 435 -11.87 11.22 -15.97
N PHE A 436 -12.45 10.04 -16.02
CA PHE A 436 -12.05 8.88 -16.83
C PHE A 436 -13.26 8.43 -17.65
N LEU A 437 -13.36 8.94 -18.88
CA LEU A 437 -14.57 8.81 -19.67
C LEU A 437 -14.37 7.95 -20.92
N ASN A 438 -15.39 7.17 -21.25
CA ASN A 438 -15.55 6.46 -22.51
C ASN A 438 -16.11 7.38 -23.61
N GLU A 439 -16.84 8.42 -23.21
CA GLU A 439 -17.41 9.43 -24.12
C GLU A 439 -17.25 10.84 -23.55
N LYS A 440 -17.19 11.84 -24.42
CA LYS A 440 -17.11 13.25 -24.00
C LYS A 440 -18.30 13.63 -23.10
N GLY A 441 -18.08 14.57 -22.18
CA GLY A 441 -19.13 15.09 -21.31
C GLY A 441 -18.75 16.42 -20.68
N GLU A 442 -19.71 17.07 -20.04
CA GLU A 442 -19.53 18.33 -19.35
C GLU A 442 -19.42 18.10 -17.85
N VAL A 443 -18.32 18.55 -17.24
CA VAL A 443 -18.07 18.33 -15.82
C VAL A 443 -18.43 19.60 -15.04
N TYR A 444 -19.14 19.40 -13.93
CA TYR A 444 -19.51 20.44 -12.99
C TYR A 444 -19.03 20.07 -11.59
N CYS A 445 -18.60 21.06 -10.81
CA CYS A 445 -18.28 20.90 -9.39
C CYS A 445 -18.93 22.04 -8.60
N ASN A 446 -19.65 21.71 -7.54
CA ASN A 446 -20.45 22.65 -6.74
C ASN A 446 -21.39 23.52 -7.60
N GLY A 447 -21.97 22.91 -8.64
CA GLY A 447 -22.83 23.60 -9.62
C GLY A 447 -22.09 24.47 -10.65
N GLN A 448 -20.79 24.69 -10.51
CA GLN A 448 -19.97 25.46 -11.46
C GLN A 448 -19.53 24.56 -12.62
N PHE A 449 -19.70 25.03 -13.86
CA PHE A 449 -19.17 24.37 -15.05
C PHE A 449 -17.64 24.46 -15.11
N LEU A 450 -16.97 23.31 -15.20
CA LEU A 450 -15.50 23.22 -15.26
C LEU A 450 -14.96 23.17 -16.69
N GLY A 451 -15.74 22.60 -17.60
CA GLY A 451 -15.35 22.40 -18.98
C GLY A 451 -15.84 21.08 -19.57
N LYS A 452 -15.47 20.86 -20.83
CA LYS A 452 -15.74 19.61 -21.55
C LYS A 452 -14.60 18.64 -21.32
N ALA A 453 -14.89 17.50 -20.69
CA ALA A 453 -13.99 16.38 -20.57
C ALA A 453 -14.07 15.53 -21.85
N ASN A 454 -12.91 15.21 -22.42
CA ASN A 454 -12.82 14.33 -23.57
C ASN A 454 -12.85 12.85 -23.13
N LYS A 455 -12.98 11.95 -24.11
CA LYS A 455 -12.70 10.52 -23.90
C LYS A 455 -11.28 10.36 -23.37
N GLY A 456 -11.10 9.48 -22.38
CA GLY A 456 -9.84 9.28 -21.67
C GLY A 456 -9.81 10.04 -20.35
N ILE A 457 -8.62 10.51 -19.95
CA ILE A 457 -8.41 11.26 -18.71
C ILE A 457 -8.50 12.77 -18.97
N THR A 458 -9.32 13.48 -18.18
CA THR A 458 -9.29 14.95 -18.12
C THR A 458 -9.28 15.41 -16.65
N VAL A 459 -8.41 16.36 -16.33
CA VAL A 459 -8.22 16.88 -14.96
C VAL A 459 -8.66 18.33 -14.90
N PHE A 460 -9.44 18.68 -13.89
CA PHE A 460 -9.83 20.04 -13.56
C PHE A 460 -9.37 20.38 -12.16
N HIS A 461 -8.99 21.64 -11.94
CA HIS A 461 -8.65 22.17 -10.62
C HIS A 461 -9.50 23.39 -10.33
N LEU A 462 -10.01 23.47 -9.11
CA LEU A 462 -10.69 24.64 -8.59
C LEU A 462 -10.07 25.10 -7.27
N PRO A 463 -10.18 26.39 -6.92
CA PRO A 463 -9.90 26.84 -5.56
C PRO A 463 -10.72 26.07 -4.53
N MET A 464 -10.14 25.80 -3.36
CA MET A 464 -10.89 25.18 -2.25
C MET A 464 -12.03 26.10 -1.79
N THR A 465 -13.21 25.51 -1.62
CA THR A 465 -14.39 26.16 -1.04
C THR A 465 -14.84 25.39 0.20
N LYS A 466 -15.25 26.10 1.25
CA LYS A 466 -15.79 25.47 2.47
C LYS A 466 -17.06 24.67 2.17
N GLY A 467 -17.20 23.51 2.80
CA GLY A 467 -18.37 22.63 2.68
C GLY A 467 -18.05 21.30 2.01
N VAL A 468 -19.10 20.52 1.72
CA VAL A 468 -18.98 19.30 0.92
C VAL A 468 -18.75 19.63 -0.55
N VAL A 469 -18.17 18.70 -1.30
CA VAL A 469 -17.93 18.84 -2.74
C VAL A 469 -18.94 17.99 -3.49
N SER A 470 -19.71 18.58 -4.39
CA SER A 470 -20.65 17.89 -5.28
C SER A 470 -20.13 17.91 -6.70
N VAL A 471 -20.10 16.76 -7.37
CA VAL A 471 -19.60 16.63 -8.75
C VAL A 471 -20.65 15.99 -9.63
N ASP A 472 -20.84 16.58 -10.82
CA ASP A 472 -21.76 16.10 -11.84
C ASP A 472 -21.06 15.98 -13.20
N LEU A 473 -21.37 14.92 -13.93
CA LEU A 473 -21.08 14.78 -15.35
C LEU A 473 -22.40 14.84 -16.12
N LYS A 474 -22.50 15.75 -17.09
CA LYS A 474 -23.67 15.88 -17.95
C LYS A 474 -23.37 15.54 -19.40
N ARG A 475 -24.34 14.91 -20.06
CA ARG A 475 -24.38 14.72 -21.52
C ARG A 475 -25.78 15.08 -21.99
N TYR A 476 -25.89 15.98 -22.97
CA TYR A 476 -27.19 16.43 -23.49
C TYR A 476 -28.11 16.92 -22.35
N ASP A 477 -27.56 17.74 -21.46
CA ASP A 477 -28.22 18.30 -20.26
C ASP A 477 -28.72 17.28 -19.22
N LYS A 478 -28.43 15.99 -19.39
CA LYS A 478 -28.76 14.94 -18.41
C LYS A 478 -27.55 14.57 -17.59
N SER A 479 -27.72 14.53 -16.26
CA SER A 479 -26.68 14.01 -15.36
C SER A 479 -26.53 12.50 -15.57
N VAL A 480 -25.32 12.06 -15.88
CA VAL A 480 -24.96 10.64 -16.07
C VAL A 480 -24.13 10.10 -14.92
N ILE A 481 -23.40 10.96 -14.22
CA ILE A 481 -22.70 10.66 -12.95
C ILE A 481 -22.97 11.85 -12.02
N SER A 482 -23.37 11.58 -10.79
CA SER A 482 -23.58 12.58 -9.75
C SER A 482 -23.24 12.00 -8.39
N TYR A 483 -22.42 12.69 -7.61
CA TYR A 483 -22.20 12.34 -6.20
C TYR A 483 -21.74 13.54 -5.38
N THR A 484 -21.86 13.41 -4.06
CA THR A 484 -21.39 14.39 -3.08
C THR A 484 -20.45 13.72 -2.10
N THR A 485 -19.35 14.39 -1.79
CA THR A 485 -18.35 13.89 -0.84
C THR A 485 -18.85 13.97 0.60
N LYS A 486 -18.35 13.08 1.46
CA LYS A 486 -18.80 12.99 2.86
C LYS A 486 -18.02 13.92 3.78
N LYS A 487 -16.71 14.04 3.59
CA LYS A 487 -15.86 14.96 4.36
C LYS A 487 -16.01 16.39 3.87
N GLU A 488 -16.42 17.29 4.74
CA GLU A 488 -16.42 18.72 4.43
C GLU A 488 -15.00 19.32 4.43
N ILE A 489 -14.77 20.28 3.54
CA ILE A 489 -13.64 21.20 3.63
C ILE A 489 -13.94 22.24 4.71
N SER A 490 -13.07 22.37 5.70
CA SER A 490 -13.19 23.33 6.80
C SER A 490 -12.05 24.34 6.79
N PHE A 491 -12.34 25.60 7.09
CA PHE A 491 -11.33 26.66 7.25
C PHE A 491 -11.05 26.97 8.74
N THR A 492 -11.46 26.07 9.62
CA THR A 492 -11.21 26.13 11.06
C THR A 492 -10.91 24.72 11.55
N PRO A 493 -9.78 24.11 11.13
CA PRO A 493 -9.45 22.76 11.56
C PRO A 493 -9.22 22.74 13.06
N LYS A 494 -9.80 21.74 13.72
CA LYS A 494 -9.59 21.51 15.16
C LYS A 494 -8.39 20.62 15.42
N ASN A 495 -8.01 19.80 14.45
CA ASN A 495 -6.99 18.76 14.57
C ASN A 495 -6.20 18.66 13.26
N THR A 496 -5.03 18.06 13.38
CA THR A 496 -4.10 17.87 12.28
C THR A 496 -4.55 16.71 11.39
N ASP A 497 -4.73 17.01 10.10
CA ASP A 497 -5.10 16.03 9.09
C ASP A 497 -4.40 16.40 7.77
N GLY A 498 -3.25 15.76 7.53
CA GLY A 498 -2.46 16.01 6.32
C GLY A 498 -2.78 15.08 5.16
N LEU A 499 -3.70 14.13 5.33
CA LEU A 499 -4.04 13.16 4.30
C LEU A 499 -4.91 13.79 3.21
N THR A 500 -4.75 13.29 1.98
CA THR A 500 -5.64 13.63 0.88
C THR A 500 -6.95 12.85 1.01
N TYR A 501 -8.09 13.52 0.98
CA TYR A 501 -9.37 12.86 0.84
C TYR A 501 -9.64 12.61 -0.63
N ILE A 502 -10.03 11.38 -0.98
CA ILE A 502 -10.32 10.96 -2.35
C ILE A 502 -11.66 10.25 -2.37
N TYR A 503 -12.55 10.73 -3.22
CA TYR A 503 -13.88 10.16 -3.42
C TYR A 503 -14.12 9.84 -4.89
N THR A 504 -14.99 8.89 -5.15
CA THR A 504 -15.39 8.49 -6.51
C THR A 504 -16.85 8.09 -6.57
N ASN A 505 -17.45 8.22 -7.75
CA ASN A 505 -18.79 7.68 -8.03
C ASN A 505 -18.90 6.16 -7.88
N LEU A 506 -17.77 5.45 -7.74
CA LEU A 506 -17.72 4.01 -7.57
C LEU A 506 -17.60 3.57 -6.10
N ASP A 507 -17.45 4.49 -5.14
CA ASP A 507 -17.18 4.14 -3.73
C ASP A 507 -18.28 3.25 -3.13
N GLU A 508 -19.56 3.53 -3.42
CA GLU A 508 -20.66 2.71 -2.88
C GLU A 508 -20.65 1.28 -3.44
N GLU A 509 -20.28 1.12 -4.70
CA GLU A 509 -20.15 -0.20 -5.32
C GLU A 509 -18.99 -0.97 -4.71
N CYS A 510 -17.81 -0.34 -4.61
CA CYS A 510 -16.64 -0.94 -3.98
C CYS A 510 -16.88 -1.28 -2.50
N ASP A 511 -17.59 -0.43 -1.76
CA ASP A 511 -18.04 -0.69 -0.39
C ASP A 511 -18.90 -1.97 -0.30
N LYS A 512 -19.84 -2.15 -1.24
CA LYS A 512 -20.71 -3.35 -1.29
C LYS A 512 -19.89 -4.59 -1.63
N GLU A 513 -18.99 -4.52 -2.58
CA GLU A 513 -18.11 -5.64 -2.95
C GLU A 513 -17.22 -6.07 -1.78
N LEU A 514 -16.59 -5.10 -1.11
CA LEU A 514 -15.75 -5.37 0.06
C LEU A 514 -16.59 -5.98 1.20
N ALA A 515 -17.76 -5.42 1.49
CA ALA A 515 -18.67 -5.95 2.49
C ALA A 515 -19.13 -7.37 2.16
N GLN A 516 -19.44 -7.67 0.90
CA GLN A 516 -19.82 -9.00 0.45
C GLN A 516 -18.66 -9.99 0.58
N MET A 517 -17.43 -9.58 0.22
CA MET A 517 -16.24 -10.40 0.37
C MET A 517 -16.02 -10.80 1.83
N VAL A 518 -16.07 -9.82 2.74
CA VAL A 518 -15.96 -10.04 4.20
C VAL A 518 -17.10 -10.91 4.72
N PHE A 519 -18.34 -10.61 4.31
CA PHE A 519 -19.52 -11.36 4.75
C PHE A 519 -19.48 -12.82 4.30
N SER A 520 -18.87 -13.15 3.16
CA SER A 520 -18.75 -14.53 2.70
C SER A 520 -17.99 -15.43 3.70
N TYR A 521 -17.00 -14.88 4.41
CA TYR A 521 -16.28 -15.58 5.47
C TYR A 521 -17.14 -15.72 6.73
N LYS A 522 -17.81 -14.64 7.12
CA LYS A 522 -18.74 -14.64 8.27
C LYS A 522 -19.88 -15.62 8.04
N LYS A 523 -20.46 -15.67 6.84
CA LYS A 523 -21.55 -16.58 6.46
C LYS A 523 -21.19 -18.04 6.74
N LYS A 524 -19.99 -18.49 6.36
CA LYS A 524 -19.54 -19.86 6.62
C LYS A 524 -19.48 -20.16 8.12
N GLU A 525 -19.04 -19.21 8.94
CA GLU A 525 -19.00 -19.39 10.40
C GLU A 525 -20.38 -19.31 11.05
N ILE A 526 -21.27 -18.45 10.54
CA ILE A 526 -22.66 -18.37 10.99
C ILE A 526 -23.37 -19.71 10.74
N LEU A 527 -23.29 -20.24 9.52
CA LEU A 527 -23.96 -21.49 9.14
C LEU A 527 -23.41 -22.73 9.85
N LYS A 528 -22.19 -22.68 10.38
CA LYS A 528 -21.63 -23.75 11.23
C LYS A 528 -22.19 -23.74 12.65
N ARG A 529 -22.75 -22.63 13.12
CA ARG A 529 -23.08 -22.40 14.53
C ARG A 529 -24.58 -22.19 14.79
N PHE A 530 -25.29 -21.69 13.79
CA PHE A 530 -26.68 -21.24 13.93
C PHE A 530 -27.54 -21.83 12.82
N LEU A 531 -28.80 -22.14 13.12
CA LEU A 531 -29.77 -22.66 12.16
C LEU A 531 -30.53 -21.49 11.53
N VAL A 532 -29.86 -20.78 10.62
CA VAL A 532 -30.37 -19.53 10.04
C VAL A 532 -30.85 -19.77 8.61
N SER A 533 -32.09 -19.34 8.31
CA SER A 533 -32.62 -19.38 6.94
C SER A 533 -31.86 -18.44 6.01
N ASP A 534 -31.87 -18.71 4.70
CA ASP A 534 -31.24 -17.84 3.71
C ASP A 534 -31.76 -16.39 3.78
N GLN A 535 -33.06 -16.21 4.03
CA GLN A 535 -33.67 -14.89 4.23
C GLN A 535 -33.05 -14.15 5.43
N ASN A 536 -32.78 -14.85 6.53
CA ASN A 536 -32.16 -14.24 7.70
C ASN A 536 -30.66 -14.00 7.49
N ILE A 537 -29.96 -14.83 6.70
CA ILE A 537 -28.58 -14.56 6.27
C ILE A 537 -28.51 -13.27 5.43
N GLU A 538 -29.46 -13.05 4.51
CA GLU A 538 -29.52 -11.80 3.75
C GLU A 538 -29.81 -10.58 4.63
N LYS A 539 -30.72 -10.71 5.60
CA LYS A 539 -30.97 -9.66 6.61
C LYS A 539 -29.69 -9.35 7.38
N TRP A 540 -28.94 -10.38 7.77
CA TRP A 540 -27.66 -10.21 8.45
C TRP A 540 -26.67 -9.42 7.63
N ALA A 541 -26.46 -9.80 6.36
CA ALA A 541 -25.56 -9.08 5.45
C ALA A 541 -25.93 -7.59 5.33
N LYS A 542 -27.23 -7.29 5.21
CA LYS A 542 -27.75 -5.92 5.16
C LYS A 542 -27.47 -5.15 6.45
N VAL A 543 -27.68 -5.77 7.60
CA VAL A 543 -27.44 -5.17 8.92
C VAL A 543 -25.95 -4.92 9.18
N ASP A 544 -25.08 -5.84 8.77
CA ASP A 544 -23.62 -5.68 8.79
C ASP A 544 -23.18 -4.47 7.94
N TYR A 545 -23.67 -4.40 6.70
CA TYR A 545 -23.35 -3.29 5.79
C TYR A 545 -23.83 -1.94 6.34
N GLN A 546 -25.03 -1.90 6.92
CA GLN A 546 -25.55 -0.68 7.57
C GLN A 546 -24.72 -0.24 8.77
N LYS A 547 -24.27 -1.19 9.61
CA LYS A 547 -23.37 -0.89 10.73
C LYS A 547 -22.08 -0.28 10.22
N TYR A 548 -21.48 -0.89 9.19
CA TYR A 548 -20.26 -0.39 8.56
C TYR A 548 -20.40 1.04 8.04
N LYS A 549 -21.44 1.34 7.25
CA LYS A 549 -21.66 2.71 6.72
C LYS A 549 -21.82 3.74 7.83
N LYS A 550 -22.51 3.39 8.92
CA LYS A 550 -22.68 4.27 10.08
C LYS A 550 -21.37 4.48 10.84
N MET A 551 -20.54 3.45 10.99
CA MET A 551 -19.22 3.59 11.62
C MET A 551 -18.29 4.47 10.80
N CYS A 552 -18.27 4.32 9.47
CA CYS A 552 -17.51 5.21 8.59
C CYS A 552 -17.96 6.67 8.73
N ALA A 553 -19.27 6.92 8.67
CA ALA A 553 -19.83 8.26 8.85
C ALA A 553 -19.51 8.85 10.24
N ASN A 554 -19.55 8.02 11.29
CA ASN A 554 -19.17 8.44 12.64
C ASN A 554 -17.68 8.83 12.70
N PHE A 555 -16.79 8.08 12.04
CA PHE A 555 -15.38 8.45 11.94
C PHE A 555 -15.22 9.80 11.21
N GLU A 556 -15.77 9.94 10.01
CA GLU A 556 -15.62 11.17 9.21
C GLU A 556 -16.09 12.43 9.96
N GLN A 557 -17.14 12.30 10.79
CA GLN A 557 -17.73 13.38 11.57
C GLN A 557 -17.06 13.60 12.93
N ASN A 558 -16.67 12.53 13.62
CA ASN A 558 -16.36 12.56 15.05
C ASN A 558 -14.99 11.96 15.44
N ALA A 559 -14.16 11.49 14.49
CA ALA A 559 -12.88 10.81 14.79
C ALA A 559 -11.93 11.62 15.68
N TYR A 560 -12.01 12.94 15.67
CA TYR A 560 -11.19 13.79 16.52
C TYR A 560 -11.89 14.29 17.80
N GLN A 561 -13.07 13.75 18.10
CA GLN A 561 -13.82 13.97 19.33
C GLN A 561 -14.03 12.61 19.97
N SER A 562 -12.97 12.02 20.53
CA SER A 562 -12.96 10.63 20.99
C SER A 562 -14.19 10.25 21.82
N ASN A 563 -14.54 11.06 22.83
CA ASN A 563 -15.75 10.85 23.65
C ASN A 563 -17.03 10.78 22.81
N LYS A 564 -17.19 11.69 21.83
CA LYS A 564 -18.34 11.71 20.94
C LYS A 564 -18.34 10.50 20.00
N PHE A 565 -17.20 10.19 19.40
CA PHE A 565 -17.03 9.01 18.55
C PHE A 565 -17.44 7.73 19.30
N TYR A 566 -16.94 7.52 20.51
CA TYR A 566 -17.27 6.34 21.31
C TYR A 566 -18.75 6.29 21.69
N SER A 567 -19.33 7.43 22.07
CA SER A 567 -20.76 7.50 22.40
C SER A 567 -21.64 7.10 21.21
N GLU A 568 -21.34 7.60 20.00
CA GLU A 568 -22.10 7.26 18.79
C GLU A 568 -21.81 5.84 18.33
N ALA A 569 -20.56 5.37 18.45
CA ALA A 569 -20.20 3.98 18.16
C ALA A 569 -20.99 2.99 19.02
N GLN A 570 -21.17 3.30 20.31
CA GLN A 570 -22.00 2.51 21.21
C GLN A 570 -23.48 2.51 20.80
N VAL A 571 -24.02 3.65 20.35
CA VAL A 571 -25.39 3.75 19.82
C VAL A 571 -25.55 2.89 18.57
N ILE A 572 -24.60 2.96 17.64
CA ILE A 572 -24.56 2.14 16.42
C ILE A 572 -24.53 0.65 16.79
N ASP A 573 -23.68 0.28 17.73
CA ASP A 573 -23.51 -1.11 18.18
C ASP A 573 -24.78 -1.66 18.85
N ASN A 574 -25.41 -0.87 19.72
CA ASN A 574 -26.68 -1.24 20.36
C ASN A 574 -27.80 -1.45 19.33
N LYS A 575 -27.88 -0.59 18.30
CA LYS A 575 -28.85 -0.75 17.20
C LYS A 575 -28.55 -2.01 16.37
N TYR A 576 -27.28 -2.29 16.11
CA TYR A 576 -26.85 -3.49 15.41
C TYR A 576 -27.23 -4.76 16.19
N GLN A 577 -26.90 -4.85 17.49
CA GLN A 577 -27.28 -5.97 18.35
C GLN A 577 -28.80 -6.20 18.39
N LYS A 578 -29.59 -5.13 18.51
CA LYS A 578 -31.07 -5.21 18.46
C LYS A 578 -31.58 -5.76 17.12
N ALA A 579 -30.97 -5.35 16.00
CA ALA A 579 -31.33 -5.85 14.68
C ALA A 579 -31.01 -7.35 14.55
N ILE A 580 -29.83 -7.81 15.00
CA ILE A 580 -29.48 -9.24 15.01
C ILE A 580 -30.46 -10.04 15.87
N LYS A 581 -30.81 -9.55 17.08
CA LYS A 581 -31.79 -10.20 17.97
C LYS A 581 -33.15 -10.42 17.31
N SER A 582 -33.55 -9.55 16.36
CA SER A 582 -34.87 -9.63 15.73
C SER A 582 -35.08 -10.85 14.84
N PHE A 583 -34.00 -11.56 14.47
CA PHE A 583 -34.07 -12.72 13.58
C PHE A 583 -33.27 -13.94 14.04
N LEU A 584 -32.78 -13.91 15.29
CA LEU A 584 -32.23 -15.08 16.00
C LEU A 584 -33.14 -15.41 17.17
N ASP A 585 -33.22 -16.68 17.55
CA ASP A 585 -33.85 -17.03 18.82
C ASP A 585 -33.01 -16.56 20.03
N GLU A 586 -33.58 -16.66 21.24
CA GLU A 586 -32.92 -16.17 22.44
C GLU A 586 -31.60 -16.89 22.75
N VAL A 587 -31.53 -18.20 22.51
CA VAL A 587 -30.33 -19.01 22.77
C VAL A 587 -29.24 -18.67 21.75
N GLU A 588 -29.58 -18.68 20.47
CA GLU A 588 -28.69 -18.33 19.37
C GLU A 588 -28.14 -16.90 19.53
N TYR A 589 -29.01 -15.94 19.86
CA TYR A 589 -28.61 -14.56 20.09
C TYR A 589 -27.61 -14.43 21.25
N ASN A 590 -27.84 -15.12 22.36
CA ASN A 590 -26.94 -15.08 23.51
C ASN A 590 -25.57 -15.69 23.19
N VAL A 591 -25.53 -16.81 22.46
CA VAL A 591 -24.29 -17.42 21.97
C VAL A 591 -23.55 -16.46 21.03
N TRP A 592 -24.26 -15.90 20.04
CA TRP A 592 -23.70 -14.93 19.11
C TRP A 592 -23.11 -13.71 19.84
N ARG A 593 -23.87 -13.12 20.77
CA ARG A 593 -23.47 -11.92 21.50
C ARG A 593 -22.20 -12.14 22.32
N ASN A 594 -22.08 -13.29 22.98
CA ASN A 594 -20.88 -13.64 23.75
C ASN A 594 -19.63 -13.74 22.85
N LEU A 595 -19.77 -14.36 21.68
CA LEU A 595 -18.69 -14.45 20.69
C LEU A 595 -18.34 -13.07 20.13
N TYR A 596 -19.35 -12.28 19.79
CA TYR A 596 -19.19 -10.93 19.28
C TYR A 596 -18.39 -10.02 20.22
N ILE A 597 -18.74 -10.02 21.52
CA ILE A 597 -18.04 -9.24 22.56
C ILE A 597 -16.60 -9.75 22.74
N LYS A 598 -16.41 -11.07 22.77
CA LYS A 598 -15.07 -11.67 22.88
C LYS A 598 -14.16 -11.23 21.73
N ASP A 599 -14.68 -11.26 20.50
CA ASP A 599 -13.90 -10.93 19.31
C ASP A 599 -13.59 -9.42 19.23
N GLN A 600 -14.51 -8.54 19.66
CA GLN A 600 -14.25 -7.09 19.74
C GLN A 600 -13.06 -6.76 20.67
N ASN A 601 -12.98 -7.45 21.80
CA ASN A 601 -11.92 -7.28 22.80
C ASN A 601 -10.60 -7.97 22.42
N THR A 602 -10.55 -8.67 21.29
CA THR A 602 -9.32 -9.31 20.82
C THR A 602 -8.37 -8.27 20.22
N ASN A 603 -7.17 -8.18 20.77
CA ASN A 603 -6.13 -7.22 20.34
C ASN A 603 -5.10 -7.81 19.36
N GLY A 604 -5.26 -9.09 19.02
CA GLY A 604 -4.31 -9.80 18.17
C GLY A 604 -2.96 -9.95 18.85
N ASP A 605 -1.91 -9.96 18.05
CA ASP A 605 -0.55 -10.01 18.57
C ASP A 605 -0.09 -8.64 19.07
N VAL A 606 -0.17 -8.42 20.39
CA VAL A 606 0.25 -7.15 21.03
C VAL A 606 1.75 -7.10 21.34
N HIS A 607 2.49 -8.20 21.11
CA HIS A 607 3.89 -8.37 21.51
C HIS A 607 4.86 -8.45 20.32
N LEU A 608 4.50 -7.95 19.14
CA LEU A 608 5.34 -8.03 17.93
C LEU A 608 6.80 -7.60 18.14
N PHE A 609 7.04 -6.65 19.04
CA PHE A 609 8.35 -6.02 19.25
C PHE A 609 8.98 -6.32 20.61
N VAL A 610 8.46 -7.28 21.40
CA VAL A 610 9.02 -7.59 22.73
C VAL A 610 9.09 -9.10 22.92
N SER A 611 10.26 -9.60 23.30
CA SER A 611 10.41 -10.97 23.78
C SER A 611 9.59 -11.14 25.07
N PRO A 612 8.79 -12.20 25.25
CA PRO A 612 8.00 -12.43 26.47
C PRO A 612 8.81 -12.47 27.78
N LYS A 613 10.15 -12.45 27.73
CA LYS A 613 11.03 -12.61 28.89
C LYS A 613 12.00 -11.45 29.18
N GLU A 614 12.03 -10.37 28.41
CA GLU A 614 12.99 -9.27 28.62
C GLU A 614 12.31 -7.94 28.95
N ASN A 615 12.08 -7.72 30.25
CA ASN A 615 12.04 -6.39 30.82
C ASN A 615 13.49 -5.99 31.14
N LYS A 616 14.18 -5.37 30.17
CA LYS A 616 15.19 -4.32 30.37
C LYS A 616 15.74 -3.87 29.01
N GLU A 617 15.41 -2.63 28.68
CA GLU A 617 16.16 -1.71 27.82
C GLU A 617 17.06 -2.31 26.73
N GLU A 618 16.49 -2.65 25.57
CA GLU A 618 17.24 -2.63 24.30
C GLU A 618 16.24 -2.54 23.14
N GLY A 619 15.82 -1.30 22.86
CA GLY A 619 14.88 -0.98 21.78
C GLY A 619 15.60 -0.79 20.45
N PHE A 620 15.89 -1.87 19.73
CA PHE A 620 16.05 -1.78 18.27
C PHE A 620 14.65 -1.67 17.66
N ILE A 621 14.31 -0.48 17.17
CA ILE A 621 13.02 -0.24 16.52
C ILE A 621 13.22 -0.09 15.02
N LEU A 622 12.44 -0.85 14.25
CA LEU A 622 12.25 -0.79 12.81
C LEU A 622 11.65 0.55 12.29
N GLU A 623 11.90 1.65 12.99
CA GLU A 623 11.23 2.96 12.82
C GLU A 623 11.77 3.83 11.67
N GLU A 624 12.77 3.35 10.92
CA GLU A 624 13.37 4.05 9.76
C GLU A 624 13.01 3.47 8.38
N ILE A 625 11.92 2.71 8.26
CA ILE A 625 11.43 2.17 6.98
C ILE A 625 10.55 3.18 6.26
#